data_AF-A0A8I6SV17-F1
#
_entry.id   AF-A0A8I6SV17-F1
#
_cell.length_a   1.000
_cell.length_b   1.000
_cell.length_c   1.000
_cell.angle_alpha   90.00
_cell.angle_beta   90.00
_cell.angle_gamma   90.00
#
_symmetry.space_group_name_H-M   'P 1'
#
loop_
_entity.id
_entity.type
_entity.pdbx_description
1 polymer ?
#
loop_
_entity_poly.entity_id
_entity_poly.type
_entity_poly.pdbx_seq_one_letter_code
_entity_poly.pdbx_strand_id
1 'polypeptide(L)'
;LFETHPDVQQVFMPFNGIELEDLKHSKQLRAHALRVMAFVQKAIARLHEPEKLEQLLKELGKKHHGYKAKVQYVDLVGPQFIQAIQPSLDSEWTEEVADAWKLLFAHVGYIMKGAMIEAAEEAAKESK
;
A
#
# COMPACT_ATOMS: atom_id res chain seq x y z
N LEU A 1 -3.07 -2.67 -10.91
CA LEU A 1 -1.66 -2.80 -10.48
C LEU A 1 -0.93 -3.88 -11.26
N PHE A 2 -1.22 -5.18 -11.10
CA PHE A 2 -0.45 -6.22 -11.80
C PHE A 2 -0.64 -6.24 -13.32
N GLU A 3 -1.79 -5.79 -13.83
CA GLU A 3 -2.02 -5.61 -15.27
C GLU A 3 -1.19 -4.45 -15.88
N THR A 4 -0.85 -3.42 -15.07
CA THR A 4 -0.14 -2.20 -15.53
C THR A 4 1.34 -2.18 -15.15
N HIS A 5 1.74 -2.98 -14.15
CA HIS A 5 3.09 -3.04 -13.60
C HIS A 5 3.46 -4.51 -13.32
N PRO A 6 3.81 -5.30 -14.35
CA PRO A 6 4.06 -6.74 -14.22
C PRO A 6 5.30 -7.06 -13.37
N ASP A 7 6.26 -6.13 -13.28
CA ASP A 7 7.44 -6.27 -12.42
C ASP A 7 7.06 -6.30 -10.92
N VAL A 8 5.99 -5.64 -10.53
CA VAL A 8 5.45 -5.67 -9.15
C VAL A 8 4.92 -7.07 -8.82
N GLN A 9 4.30 -7.75 -9.78
CA GLN A 9 3.82 -9.12 -9.59
C GLN A 9 4.98 -10.08 -9.37
N GLN A 10 6.07 -9.94 -10.12
CA GLN A 10 7.25 -10.81 -10.03
C GLN A 10 7.93 -10.74 -8.66
N VAL A 11 7.88 -9.59 -7.99
CA VAL A 11 8.47 -9.43 -6.66
C VAL A 11 7.51 -9.76 -5.52
N PHE A 12 6.20 -9.75 -5.78
CA PHE A 12 5.22 -10.28 -4.85
C PHE A 12 5.31 -11.80 -4.91
N MET A 13 6.19 -12.39 -4.08
CA MET A 13 6.45 -13.84 -4.09
C MET A 13 5.19 -14.71 -4.15
N PRO A 14 4.06 -14.36 -3.49
CA PRO A 14 2.82 -15.11 -3.64
C PRO A 14 2.19 -15.17 -5.03
N PHE A 15 2.52 -14.25 -5.92
CA PHE A 15 1.87 -14.03 -7.21
C PHE A 15 2.83 -14.17 -8.40
N ASN A 16 4.12 -14.40 -8.13
CA ASN A 16 5.12 -14.59 -9.17
C ASN A 16 4.80 -15.84 -10.01
N GLY A 17 4.76 -15.67 -11.34
CA GLY A 17 4.50 -16.75 -12.29
C GLY A 17 3.04 -17.22 -12.38
N ILE A 18 2.10 -16.54 -11.73
CA ILE A 18 0.66 -16.80 -11.90
C ILE A 18 0.14 -15.98 -13.07
N GLU A 19 -0.62 -16.61 -13.98
CA GLU A 19 -1.28 -15.90 -15.08
C GLU A 19 -2.27 -14.84 -14.54
N LEU A 20 -2.40 -13.71 -15.25
CA LEU A 20 -3.26 -12.61 -14.82
C LEU A 20 -4.73 -13.02 -14.66
N GLU A 21 -5.21 -13.95 -15.48
CA GLU A 21 -6.57 -14.48 -15.40
C GLU A 21 -6.77 -15.29 -14.13
N ASP A 22 -5.82 -16.15 -13.77
CA ASP A 22 -5.85 -16.94 -12.54
C ASP A 22 -5.71 -16.06 -11.28
N LEU A 23 -4.97 -14.95 -11.36
CA LEU A 23 -4.84 -14.00 -10.26
C LEU A 23 -6.19 -13.42 -9.83
N LYS A 24 -7.12 -13.17 -10.75
CA LYS A 24 -8.48 -12.68 -10.45
C LYS A 24 -9.27 -13.65 -9.56
N HIS A 25 -8.92 -14.94 -9.62
CA HIS A 25 -9.52 -16.00 -8.82
C HIS A 25 -8.69 -16.37 -7.58
N SER A 26 -7.50 -15.78 -7.39
CA SER A 26 -6.64 -16.06 -6.25
C SER A 26 -7.26 -15.60 -4.92
N LYS A 27 -7.50 -16.57 -4.02
CA LYS A 27 -7.93 -16.30 -2.63
C LYS A 27 -6.92 -15.41 -1.90
N GLN A 28 -5.64 -15.56 -2.19
CA GLN A 28 -4.58 -14.79 -1.53
C GLN A 28 -4.56 -13.34 -2.01
N LEU A 29 -4.80 -13.10 -3.30
CA LEU A 29 -4.94 -11.74 -3.82
C LEU A 29 -6.15 -11.04 -3.19
N ARG A 30 -7.29 -11.74 -3.13
CA ARG A 30 -8.50 -11.22 -2.47
C ARG A 30 -8.26 -10.91 -1.00
N ALA A 31 -7.62 -11.81 -0.26
CA ALA A 31 -7.27 -11.58 1.14
C ALA A 31 -6.32 -10.38 1.33
N HIS A 32 -5.36 -10.20 0.42
CA HIS A 32 -4.47 -9.04 0.45
C HIS A 32 -5.25 -7.74 0.16
N ALA A 33 -6.09 -7.71 -0.87
CA ALA A 33 -6.94 -6.57 -1.18
C ALA A 33 -7.84 -6.18 0.01
N LEU A 34 -8.45 -7.15 0.69
CA LEU A 34 -9.24 -6.90 1.90
C LEU A 34 -8.42 -6.28 3.04
N ARG A 35 -7.16 -6.71 3.22
CA ARG A 35 -6.26 -6.09 4.22
C ARG A 35 -5.91 -4.66 3.86
N VAL A 36 -5.69 -4.36 2.57
CA VAL A 36 -5.46 -2.99 2.10
C VAL A 36 -6.68 -2.12 2.39
N MET A 37 -7.89 -2.57 2.02
CA MET A 37 -9.14 -1.84 2.30
C MET A 37 -9.34 -1.59 3.80
N ALA A 38 -9.17 -2.61 4.63
CA ALA A 38 -9.29 -2.49 6.08
C ALA A 38 -8.24 -1.54 6.67
N PHE A 39 -7.03 -1.50 6.10
CA PHE A 39 -6.00 -0.56 6.52
C PHE A 39 -6.38 0.89 6.17
N VAL A 40 -6.83 1.13 4.93
CA VAL A 40 -7.29 2.45 4.50
C VAL A 40 -8.42 2.95 5.40
N GLN A 41 -9.40 2.11 5.72
CA GLN A 41 -10.47 2.44 6.66
C GLN A 41 -9.91 2.84 8.04
N LYS A 42 -8.93 2.09 8.57
CA LYS A 42 -8.28 2.40 9.84
C LYS A 42 -7.51 3.72 9.81
N ALA A 43 -6.91 4.05 8.67
CA ALA A 43 -6.19 5.30 8.47
C ALA A 43 -7.15 6.49 8.47
N ILE A 44 -8.25 6.39 7.72
CA ILE A 44 -9.32 7.40 7.67
C ILE A 44 -9.93 7.63 9.07
N ALA A 45 -10.19 6.55 9.82
CA ALA A 45 -10.73 6.64 11.17
C ALA A 45 -9.79 7.35 12.18
N ARG A 46 -8.51 7.57 11.84
CA ARG A 46 -7.48 8.17 12.69
C ARG A 46 -6.95 9.49 12.14
N LEU A 47 -7.63 10.12 11.17
CA LEU A 47 -7.18 11.40 10.61
C LEU A 47 -7.04 12.50 11.68
N HIS A 48 -7.81 12.42 12.76
CA HIS A 48 -7.75 13.34 13.90
C HIS A 48 -6.89 12.84 15.07
N GLU A 49 -6.14 11.75 14.87
CA GLU A 49 -5.25 11.14 15.86
C GLU A 49 -3.86 10.92 15.24
N PRO A 50 -3.15 12.00 14.85
CA PRO A 50 -1.97 11.93 13.98
C PRO A 50 -0.85 11.05 14.55
N GLU A 51 -0.61 11.07 15.87
CA GLU A 51 0.42 10.24 16.50
C GLU A 51 0.09 8.75 16.39
N LYS A 52 -1.19 8.38 16.55
CA LYS A 52 -1.65 6.99 16.40
C LYS A 52 -1.61 6.54 14.95
N LEU A 53 -1.95 7.41 14.01
CA LEU A 53 -1.85 7.13 12.58
C LEU A 53 -0.39 6.93 12.17
N GLU A 54 0.51 7.80 12.62
CA GLU A 54 1.93 7.70 12.33
C GLU A 54 2.53 6.40 12.87
N GLN A 55 2.24 6.05 14.14
CA GLN A 55 2.69 4.78 14.71
C GLN A 55 2.19 3.58 13.90
N LEU A 56 0.91 3.58 13.53
CA LEU A 56 0.30 2.51 12.74
C LEU A 56 0.98 2.37 11.35
N LEU A 57 1.32 3.48 10.71
CA LEU A 57 2.02 3.51 9.42
C LEU A 57 3.47 3.06 9.53
N LYS A 58 4.17 3.44 10.59
CA LYS A 58 5.53 2.97 10.89
C LYS A 58 5.55 1.46 11.08
N GLU A 59 4.63 0.91 11.87
CA GLU A 59 4.49 -0.54 12.04
C GLU A 59 4.19 -1.26 10.73
N LEU A 60 3.36 -0.65 9.86
CA LEU A 60 3.09 -1.19 8.53
C LEU A 60 4.35 -1.22 7.66
N GLY A 61 5.14 -0.14 7.67
CA GLY A 61 6.41 -0.06 6.94
C GLY A 61 7.41 -1.12 7.41
N LYS A 62 7.60 -1.27 8.72
CA LYS A 62 8.47 -2.33 9.29
C LYS A 62 8.05 -3.73 8.84
N LYS A 63 6.75 -4.02 8.81
CA LYS A 63 6.21 -5.30 8.29
C LYS A 63 6.54 -5.48 6.80
N HIS A 64 6.41 -4.45 5.99
CA HIS A 64 6.71 -4.52 4.55
C HIS A 64 8.20 -4.68 4.26
N HIS A 65 9.07 -4.12 5.09
CA HIS A 65 10.49 -4.47 5.08
C HIS A 65 10.68 -5.97 5.37
N GLY A 66 10.04 -6.49 6.42
CA GLY A 66 10.07 -7.92 6.75
C GLY A 66 9.53 -8.83 5.64
N TYR A 67 8.57 -8.35 4.83
CA TYR A 67 8.07 -9.05 3.63
C TYR A 67 9.01 -8.94 2.43
N LYS A 68 10.15 -8.25 2.56
CA LYS A 68 11.11 -7.95 1.49
C LYS A 68 10.48 -7.17 0.33
N ALA A 69 9.47 -6.35 0.62
CA ALA A 69 8.88 -5.47 -0.37
C ALA A 69 9.89 -4.38 -0.77
N LYS A 70 9.93 -4.01 -2.05
CA LYS A 70 10.76 -2.89 -2.49
C LYS A 70 10.08 -1.56 -2.17
N VAL A 71 10.82 -0.65 -1.55
CA VAL A 71 10.36 0.70 -1.16
C VAL A 71 9.69 1.44 -2.33
N GLN A 72 10.25 1.33 -3.53
CA GLN A 72 9.73 2.00 -4.74
C GLN A 72 8.31 1.58 -5.13
N TYR A 73 7.86 0.38 -4.75
CA TYR A 73 6.52 -0.10 -5.12
C TYR A 73 5.41 0.44 -4.22
N VAL A 74 5.75 1.05 -3.09
CA VAL A 74 4.77 1.70 -2.22
C VAL A 74 4.08 2.86 -2.95
N ASP A 75 4.84 3.61 -3.77
CA ASP A 75 4.33 4.76 -4.53
C ASP A 75 3.29 4.38 -5.60
N LEU A 76 3.28 3.11 -6.03
CA LEU A 76 2.33 2.61 -7.02
C LEU A 76 0.95 2.32 -6.42
N VAL A 77 0.84 2.12 -5.10
CA VAL A 77 -0.41 1.69 -4.46
C VAL A 77 -1.45 2.80 -4.50
N GLY A 78 -1.06 4.05 -4.20
CA GLY A 78 -1.98 5.19 -4.14
C GLY A 78 -2.72 5.45 -5.46
N PRO A 79 -2.02 5.68 -6.58
CA PRO A 79 -2.66 5.90 -7.88
C PRO A 79 -3.56 4.74 -8.31
N GLN A 80 -3.14 3.49 -8.05
CA GLN A 80 -3.92 2.30 -8.42
C GLN A 80 -5.17 2.14 -7.55
N PHE A 81 -5.09 2.51 -6.27
CA PHE A 81 -6.25 2.52 -5.38
C PHE A 81 -7.26 3.58 -5.84
N ILE A 82 -6.80 4.80 -6.09
CA ILE A 82 -7.63 5.92 -6.54
C ILE A 82 -8.37 5.56 -7.84
N GLN A 83 -7.64 5.03 -8.82
CA GLN A 83 -8.21 4.58 -10.08
C GLN A 83 -9.29 3.51 -9.89
N ALA A 84 -9.14 2.63 -8.91
CA ALA A 84 -10.10 1.56 -8.63
C ALA A 84 -11.37 2.06 -7.92
N ILE A 85 -11.28 3.05 -7.03
CA ILE A 85 -12.43 3.56 -6.28
C ILE A 85 -13.22 4.64 -7.03
N GLN A 86 -12.57 5.40 -7.91
CA GLN A 86 -13.17 6.54 -8.60
C GLN A 86 -14.50 6.17 -9.29
N PRO A 87 -14.59 5.07 -10.08
CA PRO A 87 -15.86 4.68 -10.70
C PRO A 87 -16.96 4.28 -9.72
N SER A 88 -16.61 3.92 -8.48
CA SER A 88 -17.60 3.52 -7.46
C SER A 88 -18.22 4.72 -6.72
N LEU A 89 -17.59 5.88 -6.81
CA LEU A 89 -18.06 7.13 -6.21
C LEU A 89 -18.92 7.93 -7.20
N ASP A 90 -18.71 7.74 -8.50
CA ASP A 90 -19.50 8.32 -9.61
C ASP A 90 -19.82 9.81 -9.38
N SER A 91 -21.06 10.16 -9.05
CA SER A 91 -21.50 11.54 -8.81
C SER A 91 -20.86 12.22 -7.60
N GLU A 92 -20.36 11.45 -6.64
CA GLU A 92 -19.67 11.97 -5.45
C GLU A 92 -18.18 12.26 -5.71
N TRP A 93 -17.66 11.93 -6.90
CA TRP A 93 -16.26 12.18 -7.24
C TRP A 93 -16.05 13.63 -7.69
N THR A 94 -15.46 14.44 -6.79
CA THR A 94 -15.07 15.82 -7.08
C THR A 94 -13.54 15.97 -7.15
N GLU A 95 -13.05 17.12 -7.64
CA GLU A 95 -11.63 17.45 -7.62
C GLU A 95 -11.09 17.49 -6.18
N GLU A 96 -11.86 18.03 -5.24
CA GLU A 96 -11.52 18.05 -3.81
C GLU A 96 -11.38 16.63 -3.24
N VAL A 97 -12.32 15.72 -3.57
CA VAL A 97 -12.24 14.31 -3.15
C VAL A 97 -11.01 13.63 -3.75
N ALA A 98 -10.72 13.89 -5.04
CA ALA A 98 -9.55 13.35 -5.71
C ALA A 98 -8.25 13.80 -5.01
N ASP A 99 -8.14 15.08 -4.66
CA ASP A 99 -6.97 15.65 -4.00
C ASP A 99 -6.83 15.16 -2.55
N ALA A 100 -7.94 15.03 -1.82
CA ALA A 100 -7.93 14.43 -0.48
C ALA A 100 -7.38 13.00 -0.50
N TRP A 101 -7.78 12.17 -1.48
CA TRP A 101 -7.23 10.83 -1.64
C TRP A 101 -5.74 10.84 -2.01
N LYS A 102 -5.31 11.72 -2.93
CA LYS A 102 -3.89 11.87 -3.30
C LYS A 102 -3.05 12.24 -2.08
N LEU A 103 -3.50 13.21 -1.29
CA LEU A 103 -2.81 13.67 -0.07
C LEU A 103 -2.71 12.54 0.96
N LEU A 104 -3.81 11.81 1.20
CA LEU A 104 -3.81 10.66 2.11
C LEU A 104 -2.76 9.62 1.68
N PHE A 105 -2.77 9.20 0.41
CA PHE A 105 -1.82 8.19 -0.06
C PHE A 105 -0.38 8.69 -0.13
N ALA A 106 -0.15 9.98 -0.42
CA ALA A 106 1.17 10.58 -0.34
C ALA A 106 1.72 10.56 1.09
N HIS A 107 0.88 10.90 2.07
CA HIS A 107 1.24 10.86 3.49
C HIS A 107 1.53 9.43 3.98
N VAL A 108 0.65 8.48 3.64
CA VAL A 108 0.83 7.05 3.93
C VAL A 108 2.14 6.54 3.32
N GLY A 109 2.37 6.82 2.04
CA GLY A 109 3.57 6.41 1.33
C GLY A 109 4.83 7.00 1.94
N TYR A 110 4.82 8.27 2.32
CA TYR A 110 5.97 8.93 2.95
C TYR A 110 6.40 8.24 4.25
N ILE A 111 5.48 8.06 5.19
CA ILE A 111 5.79 7.45 6.50
C ILE A 111 6.20 5.99 6.34
N MET A 112 5.46 5.24 5.53
CA MET A 112 5.71 3.81 5.34
C MET A 112 7.06 3.55 4.68
N LYS A 113 7.45 4.34 3.67
CA LYS A 113 8.77 4.23 3.04
C LYS A 113 9.89 4.58 4.02
N GLY A 114 9.73 5.64 4.81
CA GLY A 114 10.69 6.01 5.87
C GLY A 114 10.94 4.85 6.83
N ALA A 115 9.86 4.26 7.36
CA ALA A 115 9.97 3.12 8.29
C ALA A 115 10.56 1.85 7.65
N MET A 116 10.36 1.63 6.35
CA MET A 116 11.03 0.53 5.64
C MET A 116 12.54 0.74 5.53
N ILE A 117 12.98 1.97 5.27
CA ILE A 117 14.40 2.34 5.17
C ILE A 117 15.07 2.23 6.53
N GLU A 118 14.47 2.81 7.57
CA GLU A 118 14.96 2.72 8.96
C GLU A 118 15.16 1.25 9.39
N ALA A 119 14.16 0.40 9.13
CA ALA A 119 14.24 -1.02 9.47
C ALA A 119 15.35 -1.77 8.71
N ALA A 120 15.63 -1.38 7.47
CA ALA A 120 16.72 -1.95 6.69
C ALA A 120 18.10 -1.53 7.24
N GLU A 121 18.24 -0.26 7.65
CA GLU A 121 19.47 0.24 8.27
C GLU A 121 19.73 -0.40 9.64
N GLU A 122 18.69 -0.60 10.46
CA GLU A 122 18.78 -1.31 11.74
C GLU A 122 19.28 -2.75 11.54
N ALA A 123 18.66 -3.51 10.63
CA ALA A 123 19.06 -4.88 10.32
C ALA A 123 20.51 -4.99 9.80
N ALA A 124 20.96 -4.00 9.02
CA ALA A 124 22.33 -3.94 8.52
C ALA A 124 23.36 -3.63 9.61
N LYS A 125 22.98 -2.92 10.68
CA LYS A 125 23.84 -2.66 11.85
C LYS A 125 23.96 -3.90 12.73
N GLU A 126 22.88 -4.65 12.92
CA GLU A 126 22.86 -5.89 13.72
C GLU A 126 23.61 -7.06 13.06
N SER A 127 23.79 -7.01 11.74
CA SER A 127 24.51 -8.03 10.97
C SER A 127 26.02 -7.78 10.86
N LYS A 128 26.54 -6.72 11.50
CA LYS A 128 27.97 -6.37 11.56
C LYS A 128 28.56 -6.67 12.92
#